data_AF-A0A3L7DZN4-F1
#
_entry.id   AF-A0A3L7DZN4-F1
#
_cell.length_a   1.000
_cell.length_b   1.000
_cell.length_c   1.000
_cell.angle_alpha   90.00
_cell.angle_beta   90.00
_cell.angle_gamma   90.00
#
_symmetry.space_group_name_H-M   'P 1'
#
loop_
_entity.id
_entity.type
_entity.pdbx_description
1 polymer ?
#
loop_
_entity_poly.entity_id
_entity_poly.type
_entity_poly.pdbx_seq_one_letter_code
_entity_poly.pdbx_strand_id
1 'polypeptide(L)'
;MTSRLPLQTAALLNSMTSQHRLSDAEAQQLAHDNDTKRLASHAAALRDIGHKNLIGYSRKVFLPLTQLCRDVCHYCTFAQTPRKLQAPYLSPEEVLTIANQGRRYGCKEALLTLGEKPELRYRVAREALQKMGYNTTLEYVEAVARLVFEETGLLPHINAGCMTAEELEFLRPVSASMGIMLESSSSRLCQKGMPHFGSPDKLPEARLETIRLAGEACVPITSGVLIGIGETREERIESLLALRALHEQHGHIQEIIIQNFRAKSGTLMATAAEPDLNELLWTIAVARILFGAEMNIQAPPNLSPGVLPQLIAAGINDWGGVSPVTPDFVNPEAPWPQLEGLEVETQQADKYLQERLTVYPAFIRNGSRWLATEMHGTVLQLSDSDGFARTEDWLTGGDTAPPEPDLALIHNPVAIDKVQPAIRDLVSRARNKESLTEDEITSLFQARGPDFAYICQWADRLRAQESGEKVSYVVNRNINYTNICYFKCQFCAFSKGKLSANLRGRPYQLNLDEVARRSQEAWERGATEVCLQGGIHPEYTGQTTSVRLIVEQIQLVRNHVIFQDMFGIEKVIV
;
A
#
# COMPACT_ATOMS: atom_id res chain seq x y z
N MET A 1 -11.57 -36.98 27.62
CA MET A 1 -11.59 -36.95 26.14
C MET A 1 -10.71 -35.84 25.55
N THR A 2 -9.68 -35.37 26.26
CA THR A 2 -8.95 -34.13 25.94
C THR A 2 -7.54 -34.32 25.31
N SER A 3 -7.10 -35.55 25.01
CA SER A 3 -5.72 -35.80 24.56
C SER A 3 -5.52 -35.92 23.04
N ARG A 4 -6.56 -35.80 22.19
CA ARG A 4 -6.46 -35.95 20.73
C ARG A 4 -6.56 -34.66 19.91
N LEU A 5 -7.07 -33.57 20.48
CA LEU A 5 -7.28 -32.29 19.78
C LEU A 5 -5.97 -31.63 19.28
N PRO A 6 -4.88 -31.54 20.09
CA PRO A 6 -3.64 -30.86 19.64
C PRO A 6 -2.95 -31.56 18.47
N LEU A 7 -3.10 -32.89 18.36
CA LEU A 7 -2.53 -33.71 17.28
C LEU A 7 -3.32 -33.55 15.97
N GLN A 8 -4.64 -33.33 16.05
CA GLN A 8 -5.48 -33.10 14.88
C GLN A 8 -5.21 -31.73 14.26
N THR A 9 -5.15 -30.67 15.07
CA THR A 9 -4.81 -29.33 14.56
C THR A 9 -3.37 -29.25 14.04
N ALA A 10 -2.42 -30.02 14.61
CA ALA A 10 -1.08 -30.15 14.05
C ALA A 10 -1.10 -30.66 12.61
N ALA A 11 -1.88 -31.72 12.36
CA ALA A 11 -2.01 -32.34 11.06
C ALA A 11 -2.64 -31.36 10.05
N LEU A 12 -3.67 -30.60 10.48
CA LEU A 12 -4.31 -29.58 9.66
C LEU A 12 -3.33 -28.48 9.22
N LEU A 13 -2.52 -27.94 10.14
CA LEU A 13 -1.52 -26.93 9.79
C LEU A 13 -0.45 -27.49 8.86
N ASN A 14 -0.05 -28.75 9.05
CA ASN A 14 0.94 -29.40 8.19
C ASN A 14 0.40 -29.72 6.78
N SER A 15 -0.92 -29.85 6.60
CA SER A 15 -1.53 -29.98 5.28
C SER A 15 -1.71 -28.64 4.56
N MET A 16 -1.61 -27.52 5.27
CA MET A 16 -1.68 -26.20 4.65
C MET A 16 -0.45 -25.95 3.79
N THR A 17 -0.69 -25.46 2.58
CA THR A 17 0.32 -24.92 1.68
C THR A 17 -0.09 -23.51 1.31
N SER A 18 0.74 -22.78 0.55
CA SER A 18 0.34 -21.48 0.00
C SER A 18 -0.96 -21.53 -0.81
N GLN A 19 -1.35 -22.72 -1.31
CA GLN A 19 -2.53 -22.92 -2.17
C GLN A 19 -3.70 -23.65 -1.47
N HIS A 20 -3.50 -24.20 -0.27
CA HIS A 20 -4.53 -24.96 0.44
C HIS A 20 -4.89 -24.30 1.79
N ARG A 21 -6.12 -23.79 1.88
CA ARG A 21 -6.68 -23.17 3.10
C ARG A 21 -7.57 -24.17 3.85
N LEU A 22 -7.72 -23.96 5.15
CA LEU A 22 -8.65 -24.72 5.99
C LEU A 22 -10.10 -24.48 5.55
N SER A 23 -10.88 -25.56 5.47
CA SER A 23 -12.34 -25.48 5.39
C SER A 23 -12.92 -24.85 6.65
N ASP A 24 -14.16 -24.35 6.58
CA ASP A 24 -14.84 -23.74 7.73
C ASP A 24 -14.93 -24.72 8.93
N ALA A 25 -15.17 -26.00 8.66
CA ALA A 25 -15.24 -27.03 9.71
C ALA A 25 -13.89 -27.31 10.37
N GLU A 26 -12.79 -27.21 9.63
CA GLU A 26 -11.43 -27.35 10.17
C GLU A 26 -11.02 -26.09 10.95
N ALA A 27 -11.38 -24.91 10.43
CA ALA A 27 -11.17 -23.63 11.09
C ALA A 27 -11.79 -23.59 12.49
N GLN A 28 -13.01 -24.10 12.64
CA GLN A 28 -13.70 -24.17 13.94
C GLN A 28 -12.95 -25.00 14.99
N GLN A 29 -12.17 -26.01 14.58
CA GLN A 29 -11.39 -26.81 15.52
C GLN A 29 -10.27 -26.00 16.19
N LEU A 30 -9.82 -24.91 15.56
CA LEU A 30 -8.80 -24.03 16.13
C LEU A 30 -9.27 -23.37 17.42
N ALA A 31 -10.58 -23.16 17.62
CA ALA A 31 -11.15 -22.54 18.84
C ALA A 31 -10.67 -23.23 20.13
N HIS A 32 -10.48 -24.54 20.05
CA HIS A 32 -10.07 -25.39 21.17
C HIS A 32 -8.56 -25.66 21.21
N ASP A 33 -7.79 -25.10 20.28
CA ASP A 33 -6.34 -25.18 20.26
C ASP A 33 -5.75 -24.12 21.20
N ASN A 34 -5.04 -24.57 22.21
CA ASN A 34 -4.40 -23.72 23.22
C ASN A 34 -2.89 -23.56 23.01
N ASP A 35 -2.32 -24.16 21.96
CA ASP A 35 -0.91 -24.00 21.60
C ASP A 35 -0.71 -22.76 20.71
N THR A 36 -0.92 -21.58 21.31
CA THR A 36 -0.74 -20.28 20.65
C THR A 36 0.65 -20.13 20.04
N LYS A 37 1.69 -20.68 20.68
CA LYS A 37 3.07 -20.61 20.18
C LYS A 37 3.21 -21.31 18.84
N ARG A 38 2.63 -22.49 18.69
CA ARG A 38 2.64 -23.23 17.43
C ARG A 38 1.83 -22.52 16.35
N LEU A 39 0.64 -22.03 16.69
CA LEU A 39 -0.20 -21.26 15.75
C LEU A 39 0.54 -20.01 15.26
N ALA A 40 1.12 -19.24 16.18
CA ALA A 40 1.93 -18.06 15.87
C ALA A 40 3.13 -18.40 14.98
N SER A 41 3.84 -19.50 15.27
CA SER A 41 4.99 -19.94 14.45
C SER A 41 4.58 -20.25 13.00
N HIS A 42 3.43 -20.92 12.81
CA HIS A 42 2.90 -21.19 11.48
C HIS A 42 2.40 -19.90 10.78
N ALA A 43 1.73 -19.03 11.52
CA ALA A 43 1.26 -17.74 11.03
C ALA A 43 2.42 -16.82 10.61
N ALA A 44 3.51 -16.77 11.37
CA ALA A 44 4.72 -16.03 11.01
C ALA A 44 5.33 -16.54 9.69
N ALA A 45 5.38 -17.87 9.49
CA ALA A 45 5.85 -18.45 8.24
C ALA A 45 4.95 -18.07 7.05
N LEU A 46 3.62 -18.11 7.22
CA LEU A 46 2.67 -17.63 6.20
C LEU A 46 2.86 -16.14 5.90
N ARG A 47 3.06 -15.31 6.93
CA ARG A 47 3.34 -13.88 6.76
C ARG A 47 4.60 -13.66 5.95
N ASP A 48 5.69 -14.37 6.27
CA ASP A 48 6.97 -14.25 5.56
C ASP A 48 6.87 -14.69 4.10
N ILE A 49 6.02 -15.68 3.78
CA ILE A 49 5.73 -16.07 2.39
C ILE A 49 5.08 -14.92 1.61
N GLY A 50 4.06 -14.26 2.19
CA GLY A 50 3.29 -13.23 1.49
C GLY A 50 3.90 -11.84 1.51
N HIS A 51 4.61 -11.50 2.59
CA HIS A 51 5.06 -10.13 2.88
C HIS A 51 6.58 -10.01 3.11
N LYS A 52 7.33 -11.11 2.99
CA LYS A 52 8.79 -11.15 3.16
C LYS A 52 9.18 -10.63 4.55
N ASN A 53 10.06 -9.63 4.61
CA ASN A 53 10.46 -8.96 5.84
C ASN A 53 9.71 -7.64 6.09
N LEU A 54 8.70 -7.29 5.29
CA LEU A 54 8.05 -5.98 5.38
C LEU A 54 6.95 -5.96 6.45
N ILE A 55 6.91 -4.88 7.22
CA ILE A 55 5.78 -4.50 8.08
C ILE A 55 5.32 -3.11 7.68
N GLY A 56 4.07 -3.03 7.21
CA GLY A 56 3.46 -1.81 6.72
C GLY A 56 2.98 -0.87 7.83
N TYR A 57 2.90 0.42 7.53
CA TYR A 57 2.10 1.40 8.28
C TYR A 57 1.66 2.52 7.35
N SER A 58 0.57 3.21 7.64
CA SER A 58 0.20 4.44 6.92
C SER A 58 0.34 5.68 7.80
N ARG A 59 1.00 6.73 7.28
CA ARG A 59 0.99 8.04 7.95
C ARG A 59 -0.32 8.75 7.69
N LYS A 60 -1.13 8.88 8.75
CA LYS A 60 -2.45 9.51 8.67
C LYS A 60 -2.61 10.75 9.52
N VAL A 61 -3.58 11.57 9.16
CA VAL A 61 -4.21 12.55 10.06
C VAL A 61 -5.62 12.08 10.40
N PHE A 62 -5.99 12.14 11.69
CA PHE A 62 -7.30 11.72 12.17
C PHE A 62 -8.26 12.91 12.18
N LEU A 63 -9.38 12.79 11.46
CA LEU A 63 -10.41 13.82 11.33
C LEU A 63 -11.73 13.33 11.96
N PRO A 64 -11.99 13.64 13.25
CA PRO A 64 -13.20 13.21 13.95
C PRO A 64 -14.39 14.11 13.59
N LEU A 65 -14.98 13.93 12.39
CA LEU A 65 -15.97 14.87 11.84
C LEU A 65 -17.17 15.09 12.74
N THR A 66 -17.62 14.05 13.43
CA THR A 66 -18.58 14.17 14.53
C THR A 66 -18.41 13.05 15.54
N GLN A 67 -18.50 13.40 16.82
CA GLN A 67 -18.56 12.46 17.93
C GLN A 67 -20.01 12.13 18.34
N LEU A 68 -21.02 12.69 17.67
CA LEU A 68 -22.40 12.27 17.86
C LEU A 68 -22.63 10.95 17.14
N CYS A 69 -23.29 10.00 17.81
CA CYS A 69 -23.61 8.69 17.23
C CYS A 69 -25.02 8.27 17.63
N ARG A 70 -25.77 7.64 16.71
CA ARG A 70 -27.07 7.08 17.05
C ARG A 70 -26.95 5.81 17.90
N ASP A 71 -25.90 5.04 17.71
CA ASP A 71 -25.59 3.86 18.51
C ASP A 71 -25.15 4.22 19.94
N VAL A 72 -25.11 3.21 20.79
CA VAL A 72 -24.72 3.30 22.20
C VAL A 72 -23.81 2.13 22.59
N CYS A 73 -22.76 1.87 21.81
CA CYS A 73 -21.83 0.78 22.12
C CYS A 73 -21.26 0.97 23.53
N HIS A 74 -21.43 -0.03 24.39
CA HIS A 74 -21.17 0.07 25.82
C HIS A 74 -19.68 0.22 26.18
N TYR A 75 -18.77 0.01 25.23
CA TYR A 75 -17.32 0.19 25.34
C TYR A 75 -16.80 1.51 24.73
N CYS A 76 -17.63 2.25 23.98
CA CYS A 76 -17.16 3.35 23.14
C CYS A 76 -17.13 4.68 23.90
N THR A 77 -15.95 5.32 23.95
CA THR A 77 -15.76 6.68 24.46
C THR A 77 -15.82 7.75 23.37
N PHE A 78 -15.67 7.35 22.11
CA PHE A 78 -15.73 8.26 20.97
C PHE A 78 -17.13 8.88 20.81
N ALA A 79 -18.18 8.07 21.01
CA ALA A 79 -19.55 8.53 20.96
C ALA A 79 -19.87 9.39 22.20
N GLN A 80 -20.25 10.64 21.95
CA GLN A 80 -20.60 11.62 22.98
C GLN A 80 -22.04 12.11 22.81
N THR A 81 -22.58 12.62 23.92
CA THR A 81 -23.89 13.29 23.91
C THR A 81 -23.72 14.77 23.55
N PRO A 82 -24.72 15.42 22.93
CA PRO A 82 -24.65 16.83 22.55
C PRO A 82 -24.14 17.79 23.64
N ARG A 83 -24.49 17.54 24.91
CA ARG A 83 -24.10 18.41 26.04
C ARG A 83 -22.60 18.41 26.33
N LYS A 84 -21.85 17.42 25.84
CA LYS A 84 -20.40 17.30 26.04
C LYS A 84 -19.59 17.92 24.90
N LEU A 85 -20.24 18.29 23.80
CA LEU A 85 -19.57 18.79 22.60
C LEU A 85 -19.70 20.31 22.50
N GLN A 86 -18.64 20.96 22.03
CA GLN A 86 -18.67 22.37 21.68
C GLN A 86 -19.47 22.62 20.41
N ALA A 87 -19.31 21.74 19.41
CA ALA A 87 -20.04 21.75 18.15
C ALA A 87 -20.47 20.32 17.76
N PRO A 88 -21.63 20.13 17.10
CA PRO A 88 -22.07 18.82 16.63
C PRO A 88 -21.17 18.20 15.56
N TYR A 89 -20.54 19.02 14.72
CA TYR A 89 -19.60 18.63 13.67
C TYR A 89 -18.40 19.58 13.73
N LEU A 90 -17.22 19.09 13.33
CA LEU A 90 -16.14 19.97 12.89
C LEU A 90 -16.63 20.76 11.67
N SER A 91 -16.22 22.02 11.52
CA SER A 91 -16.46 22.80 10.31
C SER A 91 -15.48 22.44 9.19
N PRO A 92 -15.80 22.71 7.91
CA PRO A 92 -14.85 22.51 6.80
C PRO A 92 -13.51 23.23 7.00
N GLU A 93 -13.52 24.42 7.60
CA GLU A 93 -12.33 25.23 7.88
C GLU A 93 -11.43 24.57 8.95
N GLU A 94 -12.02 24.05 10.02
CA GLU A 94 -11.30 23.29 11.05
C GLU A 94 -10.73 22.00 10.46
N VAL A 95 -11.51 21.29 9.64
CA VAL A 95 -11.05 20.07 8.97
C VAL A 95 -9.84 20.37 8.08
N LEU A 96 -9.92 21.40 7.23
CA LEU A 96 -8.80 21.79 6.37
C LEU A 96 -7.57 22.24 7.17
N THR A 97 -7.77 22.88 8.31
CA THR A 97 -6.67 23.27 9.20
C THR A 97 -5.93 22.03 9.71
N ILE A 98 -6.66 21.03 10.22
CA ILE A 98 -6.09 19.78 10.70
C ILE A 98 -5.44 19.00 9.55
N ALA A 99 -6.11 18.90 8.40
CA ALA A 99 -5.61 18.20 7.22
C ALA A 99 -4.29 18.82 6.70
N ASN A 100 -4.21 20.16 6.61
CA ASN A 100 -2.98 20.84 6.23
C ASN A 100 -1.85 20.64 7.25
N GLN A 101 -2.17 20.52 8.54
CA GLN A 101 -1.19 20.13 9.54
C GLN A 101 -0.69 18.71 9.26
N GLY A 102 -1.58 17.74 9.01
CA GLY A 102 -1.21 16.38 8.58
C GLY A 102 -0.26 16.37 7.39
N ARG A 103 -0.62 17.09 6.32
CA ARG A 103 0.20 17.23 5.11
C ARG A 103 1.60 17.77 5.40
N ARG A 104 1.73 18.79 6.27
CA ARG A 104 3.04 19.36 6.67
C ARG A 104 3.93 18.36 7.42
N TYR A 105 3.34 17.39 8.10
CA TYR A 105 4.05 16.29 8.79
C TYR A 105 4.21 15.03 7.92
N GLY A 106 3.95 15.15 6.62
CA GLY A 106 4.15 14.07 5.65
C GLY A 106 3.07 12.99 5.69
N CYS A 107 1.91 13.25 6.29
CA CYS A 107 0.77 12.34 6.15
C CYS A 107 0.35 12.24 4.70
N LYS A 108 -0.18 11.07 4.32
CA LYS A 108 -0.76 10.80 2.99
C LYS A 108 -2.21 10.34 3.07
N GLU A 109 -2.63 9.93 4.26
CA GLU A 109 -4.01 9.52 4.55
C GLU A 109 -4.71 10.60 5.38
N ALA A 110 -5.95 10.91 5.00
CA ALA A 110 -6.91 11.63 5.82
C ALA A 110 -7.98 10.64 6.30
N LEU A 111 -7.89 10.23 7.56
CA LEU A 111 -8.85 9.30 8.15
C LEU A 111 -10.07 10.08 8.65
N LEU A 112 -11.17 10.00 7.91
CA LEU A 112 -12.44 10.58 8.29
C LEU A 112 -13.17 9.57 9.16
N THR A 113 -13.32 9.87 10.45
CA THR A 113 -14.04 9.01 11.40
C THR A 113 -15.19 9.79 12.04
N LEU A 114 -16.33 9.13 12.16
CA LEU A 114 -17.54 9.76 12.68
C LEU A 114 -18.42 8.75 13.42
N GLY A 115 -19.28 9.28 14.29
CA GLY A 115 -20.40 8.51 14.81
C GLY A 115 -21.46 8.31 13.73
N GLU A 116 -22.21 7.22 13.88
CA GLU A 116 -23.09 6.72 12.83
C GLU A 116 -24.44 7.43 12.84
N LYS A 117 -24.84 7.95 11.67
CA LYS A 117 -26.14 8.59 11.37
C LYS A 117 -26.74 9.39 12.56
N PRO A 118 -25.96 10.29 13.21
CA PRO A 118 -26.40 11.00 14.41
C PRO A 118 -27.66 11.84 14.19
N GLU A 119 -27.90 12.29 12.97
CA GLU A 119 -29.09 13.02 12.54
C GLU A 119 -30.38 12.23 12.73
N LEU A 120 -30.35 10.89 12.81
CA LEU A 120 -31.53 10.09 13.10
C LEU A 120 -31.92 10.13 14.58
N ARG A 121 -30.95 10.37 15.48
CA ARG A 121 -31.16 10.40 16.93
C ARG A 121 -31.26 11.82 17.48
N TYR A 122 -30.37 12.71 17.05
CA TYR A 122 -30.18 14.03 17.65
C TYR A 122 -30.70 15.14 16.76
N ARG A 123 -31.66 15.91 17.29
CA ARG A 123 -32.18 17.13 16.63
C ARG A 123 -31.06 18.13 16.32
N VAL A 124 -30.10 18.30 17.24
CA VAL A 124 -28.97 19.22 17.06
C VAL A 124 -28.08 18.85 15.87
N ALA A 125 -27.98 17.56 15.53
CA ALA A 125 -27.22 17.11 14.37
C ALA A 125 -27.95 17.50 13.07
N ARG A 126 -29.27 17.31 13.01
CA ARG A 126 -30.10 17.76 11.87
C ARG A 126 -30.03 19.26 11.66
N GLU A 127 -30.19 20.04 12.73
CA GLU A 127 -30.15 21.50 12.66
C GLU A 127 -28.77 22.02 12.24
N ALA A 128 -27.70 21.38 12.71
CA ALA A 128 -26.33 21.72 12.30
C ALA A 128 -26.10 21.42 10.81
N LEU A 129 -26.50 20.23 10.32
CA LEU A 129 -26.39 19.87 8.90
C LEU A 129 -27.16 20.86 8.02
N GLN A 130 -28.42 21.17 8.36
CA GLN A 130 -29.24 22.13 7.63
C GLN A 130 -28.59 23.53 7.59
N LYS A 131 -28.01 23.98 8.71
CA LYS A 131 -27.31 25.27 8.77
C LYS A 131 -26.06 25.27 7.88
N MET A 132 -25.39 24.13 7.74
CA MET A 132 -24.23 23.95 6.86
C MET A 132 -24.62 23.66 5.40
N GLY A 133 -25.91 23.47 5.10
CA GLY A 133 -26.42 23.22 3.75
C GLY A 133 -26.50 21.75 3.33
N TYR A 134 -26.43 20.81 4.29
CA TYR A 134 -26.49 19.37 4.04
C TYR A 134 -27.77 18.75 4.61
N ASN A 135 -28.32 17.75 3.93
CA ASN A 135 -29.48 16.98 4.38
C ASN A 135 -29.10 15.79 5.25
N THR A 136 -27.95 15.17 4.97
CA THR A 136 -27.46 13.97 5.67
C THR A 136 -26.02 14.14 6.13
N THR A 137 -25.61 13.32 7.09
CA THR A 137 -24.20 13.27 7.51
C THR A 137 -23.30 12.86 6.35
N LEU A 138 -23.73 11.95 5.47
CA LEU A 138 -22.89 11.47 4.37
C LEU A 138 -22.74 12.50 3.24
N GLU A 139 -23.72 13.36 3.00
CA GLU A 139 -23.55 14.53 2.13
C GLU A 139 -22.46 15.46 2.67
N TYR A 140 -22.41 15.66 4.00
CA TYR A 140 -21.34 16.44 4.62
C TYR A 140 -19.97 15.74 4.51
N VAL A 141 -19.91 14.42 4.74
CA VAL A 141 -18.69 13.62 4.60
C VAL A 141 -18.14 13.70 3.18
N GLU A 142 -18.98 13.60 2.15
CA GLU A 142 -18.56 13.70 0.75
C GLU A 142 -17.92 15.05 0.47
N ALA A 143 -18.60 16.14 0.84
CA ALA A 143 -18.12 17.50 0.60
C ALA A 143 -16.77 17.76 1.29
N VAL A 144 -16.61 17.26 2.52
CA VAL A 144 -15.36 17.40 3.26
C VAL A 144 -14.25 16.49 2.71
N ALA A 145 -14.55 15.25 2.33
CA ALA A 145 -13.58 14.34 1.73
C ALA A 145 -13.03 14.92 0.43
N ARG A 146 -13.93 15.44 -0.43
CA ARG A 146 -13.58 16.17 -1.65
C ARG A 146 -12.68 17.37 -1.36
N LEU A 147 -13.10 18.22 -0.41
CA LEU A 147 -12.36 19.42 -0.02
C LEU A 147 -10.95 19.07 0.47
N VAL A 148 -10.82 18.05 1.33
CA VAL A 148 -9.52 17.59 1.83
C VAL A 148 -8.64 17.09 0.68
N PHE A 149 -9.20 16.26 -0.20
CA PHE A 149 -8.44 15.72 -1.34
C PHE A 149 -7.96 16.82 -2.29
N GLU A 150 -8.85 17.73 -2.70
CA GLU A 150 -8.56 18.79 -3.67
C GLU A 150 -7.57 19.84 -3.12
N GLU A 151 -7.71 20.24 -1.84
CA GLU A 151 -6.89 21.31 -1.25
C GLU A 151 -5.56 20.81 -0.66
N THR A 152 -5.47 19.53 -0.31
CA THR A 152 -4.29 18.99 0.40
C THR A 152 -3.59 17.84 -0.32
N GLY A 153 -4.26 17.17 -1.25
CA GLY A 153 -3.77 15.95 -1.88
C GLY A 153 -3.75 14.72 -0.96
N LEU A 154 -4.19 14.85 0.30
CA LEU A 154 -4.33 13.71 1.21
C LEU A 154 -5.45 12.79 0.71
N LEU A 155 -5.18 11.48 0.74
CA LEU A 155 -6.11 10.44 0.31
C LEU A 155 -7.16 10.19 1.41
N PRO A 156 -8.46 10.41 1.17
CA PRO A 156 -9.47 10.14 2.18
C PRO A 156 -9.68 8.64 2.40
N HIS A 157 -9.65 8.23 3.67
CA HIS A 157 -10.14 6.96 4.17
C HIS A 157 -11.41 7.20 5.00
N ILE A 158 -12.55 6.68 4.54
CA ILE A 158 -13.85 7.05 5.12
C ILE A 158 -14.40 5.92 6.02
N ASN A 159 -14.53 6.22 7.31
CA ASN A 159 -15.14 5.34 8.31
C ASN A 159 -16.48 5.91 8.77
N ALA A 160 -17.52 5.69 7.97
CA ALA A 160 -18.84 6.31 8.15
C ALA A 160 -19.94 5.36 8.68
N GLY A 161 -19.60 4.12 9.02
CA GLY A 161 -20.56 3.14 9.52
C GLY A 161 -21.31 2.40 8.41
N CYS A 162 -22.51 1.90 8.69
CA CYS A 162 -23.33 1.18 7.74
C CYS A 162 -23.86 2.10 6.62
N MET A 163 -23.63 1.67 5.39
CA MET A 163 -23.95 2.42 4.18
C MET A 163 -24.73 1.53 3.21
N THR A 164 -25.64 2.17 2.47
CA THR A 164 -26.36 1.59 1.33
C THR A 164 -25.47 1.54 0.09
N ALA A 165 -25.94 0.83 -0.95
CA ALA A 165 -25.23 0.75 -2.23
C ALA A 165 -25.01 2.14 -2.84
N GLU A 166 -26.05 2.97 -2.81
CA GLU A 166 -26.04 4.33 -3.34
C GLU A 166 -25.10 5.24 -2.56
N GLU A 167 -25.04 5.11 -1.24
CA GLU A 167 -24.13 5.88 -0.38
C GLU A 167 -22.66 5.49 -0.63
N LEU A 168 -22.36 4.21 -0.85
CA LEU A 168 -21.03 3.73 -1.22
C LEU A 168 -20.60 4.24 -2.60
N GLU A 169 -21.49 4.16 -3.60
CA GLU A 169 -21.23 4.68 -4.94
C GLU A 169 -21.03 6.20 -4.91
N PHE A 170 -21.81 6.92 -4.11
CA PHE A 170 -21.70 8.36 -3.93
C PHE A 170 -20.36 8.81 -3.33
N LEU A 171 -19.83 8.06 -2.35
CA LEU A 171 -18.56 8.39 -1.68
C LEU A 171 -17.33 7.88 -2.45
N ARG A 172 -17.48 6.89 -3.33
CA ARG A 172 -16.38 6.27 -4.07
C ARG A 172 -15.46 7.27 -4.81
N PRO A 173 -15.97 8.31 -5.51
CA PRO A 173 -15.12 9.28 -6.22
C PRO A 173 -14.25 10.15 -5.32
N VAL A 174 -14.57 10.25 -4.02
CA VAL A 174 -13.86 11.08 -3.04
C VAL A 174 -13.10 10.27 -2.00
N SER A 175 -13.03 8.95 -2.16
CA SER A 175 -12.35 8.05 -1.22
C SER A 175 -11.34 7.18 -1.93
N ALA A 176 -10.13 7.07 -1.37
CA ALA A 176 -9.17 6.08 -1.82
C ALA A 176 -9.52 4.69 -1.26
N SER A 177 -10.02 4.65 -0.02
CA SER A 177 -10.57 3.46 0.61
C SER A 177 -11.61 3.83 1.67
N MET A 178 -12.36 2.84 2.14
CA MET A 178 -13.35 3.00 3.21
C MET A 178 -13.11 1.94 4.30
N GLY A 179 -13.75 2.11 5.46
CA GLY A 179 -13.60 1.16 6.55
C GLY A 179 -14.85 1.00 7.41
N ILE A 180 -15.08 -0.24 7.85
CA ILE A 180 -16.11 -0.59 8.81
C ILE A 180 -15.70 -1.83 9.61
N MET A 181 -15.61 -1.70 10.94
CA MET A 181 -15.37 -2.88 11.78
C MET A 181 -16.63 -3.74 11.84
N LEU A 182 -16.50 -5.04 11.58
CA LEU A 182 -17.54 -6.02 11.87
C LEU A 182 -17.73 -6.15 13.39
N GLU A 183 -16.64 -6.03 14.15
CA GLU A 183 -16.56 -6.22 15.61
C GLU A 183 -16.80 -7.69 16.00
N SER A 184 -17.98 -8.22 15.72
CA SER A 184 -18.39 -9.61 15.92
C SER A 184 -19.62 -9.93 15.07
N SER A 185 -19.71 -11.16 14.55
CA SER A 185 -20.90 -11.69 13.89
C SER A 185 -21.95 -12.24 14.87
N SER A 186 -21.69 -12.23 16.18
CA SER A 186 -22.58 -12.83 17.18
C SER A 186 -23.74 -11.92 17.56
N SER A 187 -24.96 -12.33 17.22
CA SER A 187 -26.20 -11.64 17.63
C SER A 187 -26.41 -11.65 19.15
N ARG A 188 -25.74 -12.56 19.87
CA ARG A 188 -25.72 -12.60 21.34
C ARG A 188 -25.20 -11.28 21.92
N LEU A 189 -24.20 -10.66 21.29
CA LEU A 189 -23.62 -9.41 21.77
C LEU A 189 -24.57 -8.20 21.66
N CYS A 190 -25.68 -8.36 20.94
CA CYS A 190 -26.74 -7.35 20.80
C CYS A 190 -27.87 -7.51 21.83
N GLN A 191 -27.84 -8.55 22.66
CA GLN A 191 -28.89 -8.81 23.67
C GLN A 191 -28.77 -7.89 24.89
N LYS A 192 -29.84 -7.76 25.68
CA LYS A 192 -29.84 -6.91 26.88
C LYS A 192 -28.68 -7.25 27.83
N GLY A 193 -27.90 -6.23 28.16
CA GLY A 193 -26.72 -6.36 29.03
C GLY A 193 -25.40 -6.61 28.28
N MET A 194 -25.45 -6.83 26.97
CA MET A 194 -24.30 -7.09 26.10
C MET A 194 -23.83 -5.81 25.39
N PRO A 195 -22.59 -5.74 24.84
CA PRO A 195 -21.94 -4.49 24.45
C PRO A 195 -22.68 -3.67 23.38
N HIS A 196 -23.47 -4.31 22.52
CA HIS A 196 -24.15 -3.66 21.40
C HIS A 196 -25.65 -3.50 21.62
N PHE A 197 -26.17 -3.79 22.82
CA PHE A 197 -27.58 -3.60 23.12
C PHE A 197 -28.02 -2.15 22.87
N GLY A 198 -29.07 -1.97 22.07
CA GLY A 198 -29.59 -0.64 21.71
C GLY A 198 -28.80 0.08 20.61
N SER A 199 -27.86 -0.60 19.95
CA SER A 199 -27.09 -0.07 18.81
C SER A 199 -27.55 -0.75 17.52
N PRO A 200 -28.58 -0.22 16.82
CA PRO A 200 -29.17 -0.88 15.65
C PRO A 200 -28.16 -1.09 14.52
N ASP A 201 -27.18 -0.20 14.37
CA ASP A 201 -26.22 -0.34 13.29
C ASP A 201 -25.03 -1.23 13.69
N LYS A 202 -25.01 -1.77 14.92
CA LYS A 202 -24.06 -2.81 15.34
C LYS A 202 -24.61 -4.22 15.19
N LEU A 203 -25.80 -4.37 14.61
CA LEU A 203 -26.33 -5.69 14.23
C LEU A 203 -25.41 -6.34 13.18
N PRO A 204 -25.00 -7.61 13.37
CA PRO A 204 -24.10 -8.31 12.44
C PRO A 204 -24.54 -8.24 10.98
N GLU A 205 -25.84 -8.44 10.71
CA GLU A 205 -26.41 -8.42 9.37
C GLU A 205 -26.23 -7.07 8.67
N ALA A 206 -26.37 -5.96 9.39
CA ALA A 206 -26.21 -4.61 8.82
C ALA A 206 -24.73 -4.31 8.48
N ARG A 207 -23.81 -4.75 9.34
CA ARG A 207 -22.36 -4.60 9.13
C ARG A 207 -21.90 -5.45 7.94
N LEU A 208 -22.25 -6.74 7.93
CA LEU A 208 -21.92 -7.66 6.85
C LEU A 208 -22.52 -7.21 5.52
N GLU A 209 -23.73 -6.67 5.52
CA GLU A 209 -24.35 -6.14 4.30
C GLU A 209 -23.58 -4.94 3.73
N THR A 210 -23.15 -4.00 4.58
CA THR A 210 -22.33 -2.86 4.11
C THR A 210 -21.00 -3.34 3.52
N ILE A 211 -20.36 -4.33 4.14
CA ILE A 211 -19.11 -4.92 3.64
C ILE A 211 -19.36 -5.58 2.28
N ARG A 212 -20.41 -6.39 2.16
CA ARG A 212 -20.81 -7.03 0.90
C ARG A 212 -21.06 -6.00 -0.22
N LEU A 213 -21.81 -4.94 0.08
CA LEU A 213 -22.11 -3.85 -0.85
C LEU A 213 -20.85 -3.10 -1.29
N ALA A 214 -19.87 -2.91 -0.40
CA ALA A 214 -18.59 -2.32 -0.78
C ALA A 214 -17.85 -3.20 -1.80
N GLY A 215 -17.96 -4.52 -1.66
CA GLY A 215 -17.45 -5.48 -2.64
C GLY A 215 -18.11 -5.36 -4.02
N GLU A 216 -19.42 -5.17 -4.07
CA GLU A 216 -20.18 -4.94 -5.32
C GLU A 216 -19.80 -3.59 -5.95
N ALA A 217 -19.69 -2.55 -5.13
CA ALA A 217 -19.26 -1.22 -5.55
C ALA A 217 -17.77 -1.14 -5.86
N CYS A 218 -17.01 -2.24 -5.78
CA CYS A 218 -15.57 -2.33 -6.00
C CYS A 218 -14.73 -1.38 -5.11
N VAL A 219 -15.17 -1.09 -3.89
CA VAL A 219 -14.47 -0.21 -2.95
C VAL A 219 -13.49 -1.04 -2.10
N PRO A 220 -12.19 -0.67 -2.02
CA PRO A 220 -11.26 -1.26 -1.07
C PRO A 220 -11.73 -0.96 0.35
N ILE A 221 -12.07 -2.00 1.11
CA ILE A 221 -12.59 -1.84 2.47
C ILE A 221 -11.66 -2.45 3.51
N THR A 222 -11.50 -1.77 4.65
CA THR A 222 -10.89 -2.32 5.85
C THR A 222 -11.98 -2.82 6.78
N SER A 223 -11.78 -3.99 7.38
CA SER A 223 -12.70 -4.54 8.39
C SER A 223 -11.94 -5.38 9.39
N GLY A 224 -12.63 -5.99 10.34
CA GLY A 224 -11.99 -6.75 11.40
C GLY A 224 -12.90 -7.02 12.58
N VAL A 225 -12.28 -7.56 13.63
CA VAL A 225 -12.95 -7.96 14.87
C VAL A 225 -12.38 -7.18 16.06
N LEU A 226 -13.22 -6.97 17.06
CA LEU A 226 -12.83 -6.44 18.36
C LEU A 226 -12.92 -7.56 19.38
N ILE A 227 -11.79 -7.90 19.99
CA ILE A 227 -11.70 -9.00 20.95
C ILE A 227 -11.78 -8.49 22.39
N GLY A 228 -12.37 -9.29 23.27
CA GLY A 228 -12.53 -8.99 24.70
C GLY A 228 -13.78 -8.19 25.04
N ILE A 229 -14.79 -8.17 24.17
CA ILE A 229 -16.09 -7.52 24.44
C ILE A 229 -17.17 -8.48 24.95
N GLY A 230 -16.80 -9.76 25.15
CA GLY A 230 -17.66 -10.82 25.66
C GLY A 230 -17.96 -11.92 24.64
N GLU A 231 -17.31 -11.87 23.48
CA GLU A 231 -17.30 -12.91 22.45
C GLU A 231 -16.45 -14.13 22.88
N THR A 232 -16.75 -15.32 22.33
CA THR A 232 -15.93 -16.53 22.49
C THR A 232 -14.97 -16.71 21.32
N ARG A 233 -14.00 -17.64 21.44
CA ARG A 233 -13.08 -17.96 20.33
C ARG A 233 -13.81 -18.51 19.12
N GLU A 234 -14.86 -19.30 19.33
CA GLU A 234 -15.74 -19.81 18.26
C GLU A 234 -16.39 -18.64 17.52
N GLU A 235 -16.98 -17.68 18.24
CA GLU A 235 -17.60 -16.49 17.64
C GLU A 235 -16.57 -15.59 16.92
N ARG A 236 -15.31 -15.54 17.39
CA ARG A 236 -14.22 -14.86 16.64
C ARG A 236 -13.94 -15.56 15.31
N ILE A 237 -13.84 -16.89 15.32
CA ILE A 237 -13.63 -17.67 14.09
C ILE A 237 -14.82 -17.50 13.15
N GLU A 238 -16.05 -17.56 13.64
CA GLU A 238 -17.25 -17.31 12.83
C GLU A 238 -17.23 -15.92 12.18
N SER A 239 -16.84 -14.90 12.94
CA SER A 239 -16.71 -13.52 12.43
C SER A 239 -15.64 -13.43 11.33
N LEU A 240 -14.49 -14.05 11.53
CA LEU A 240 -13.40 -14.10 10.56
C LEU A 240 -13.77 -14.90 9.31
N LEU A 241 -14.51 -16.00 9.46
CA LEU A 241 -15.02 -16.80 8.34
C LEU A 241 -16.06 -16.04 7.52
N ALA A 242 -16.95 -15.26 8.17
CA ALA A 242 -17.90 -14.40 7.48
C ALA A 242 -17.18 -13.33 6.62
N LEU A 243 -16.14 -12.69 7.18
CA LEU A 243 -15.30 -11.76 6.42
C LEU A 243 -14.54 -12.46 5.28
N ARG A 244 -14.01 -13.67 5.54
CA ARG A 244 -13.32 -14.47 4.52
C ARG A 244 -14.25 -14.79 3.35
N ALA A 245 -15.47 -15.24 3.60
CA ALA A 245 -16.43 -15.55 2.55
C ALA A 245 -16.73 -14.32 1.66
N LEU A 246 -16.94 -13.15 2.26
CA LEU A 246 -17.14 -11.90 1.53
C LEU A 246 -15.89 -11.50 0.71
N HIS A 247 -14.69 -11.67 1.27
CA HIS A 247 -13.45 -11.41 0.54
C HIS A 247 -13.24 -12.41 -0.60
N GLU A 248 -13.52 -13.69 -0.42
CA GLU A 248 -13.38 -14.70 -1.48
C GLU A 248 -14.36 -14.45 -2.63
N GLN A 249 -15.56 -13.97 -2.33
CA GLN A 249 -16.56 -13.63 -3.34
C GLN A 249 -16.20 -12.37 -4.14
N HIS A 250 -15.67 -11.34 -3.49
CA HIS A 250 -15.53 -10.01 -4.11
C HIS A 250 -14.08 -9.51 -4.25
N GLY A 251 -13.15 -9.98 -3.43
CA GLY A 251 -11.73 -9.58 -3.41
C GLY A 251 -11.45 -8.18 -2.85
N HIS A 252 -12.42 -7.60 -2.12
CA HIS A 252 -12.47 -6.17 -1.78
C HIS A 252 -11.92 -5.80 -0.40
N ILE A 253 -11.88 -6.75 0.54
CA ILE A 253 -11.30 -6.51 1.87
C ILE A 253 -9.78 -6.44 1.74
N GLN A 254 -9.20 -5.29 2.03
CA GLN A 254 -7.74 -5.08 1.91
C GLN A 254 -6.98 -5.35 3.21
N GLU A 255 -7.68 -5.34 4.35
CA GLU A 255 -7.10 -5.46 5.69
C GLU A 255 -8.09 -6.13 6.64
N ILE A 256 -7.57 -7.04 7.47
CA ILE A 256 -8.26 -7.60 8.63
C ILE A 256 -7.62 -7.06 9.91
N ILE A 257 -8.37 -6.25 10.63
CA ILE A 257 -7.98 -5.60 11.87
C ILE A 257 -8.33 -6.52 13.05
N ILE A 258 -7.32 -6.87 13.85
CA ILE A 258 -7.49 -7.55 15.13
C ILE A 258 -7.22 -6.53 16.23
N GLN A 259 -8.29 -5.95 16.75
CA GLN A 259 -8.22 -4.93 17.79
C GLN A 259 -8.59 -5.52 19.15
N ASN A 260 -7.79 -5.26 20.18
CA ASN A 260 -8.15 -5.60 21.56
C ASN A 260 -9.00 -4.50 22.22
N PHE A 261 -10.01 -4.93 22.97
CA PHE A 261 -10.77 -4.07 23.87
C PHE A 261 -9.87 -3.53 24.98
N ARG A 262 -10.07 -2.25 25.31
CA ARG A 262 -9.50 -1.57 26.46
C ARG A 262 -10.65 -1.04 27.31
N ALA A 263 -10.62 -1.34 28.60
CA ALA A 263 -11.63 -0.88 29.54
C ALA A 263 -11.43 0.61 29.84
N LYS A 264 -12.48 1.41 29.63
CA LYS A 264 -12.40 2.87 29.72
C LYS A 264 -13.39 3.42 30.73
N SER A 265 -12.93 4.36 31.54
CA SER A 265 -13.80 5.07 32.48
C SER A 265 -14.93 5.82 31.73
N GLY A 266 -16.09 5.90 32.36
CA GLY A 266 -17.27 6.56 31.76
C GLY A 266 -18.02 5.72 30.71
N THR A 267 -17.61 4.47 30.49
CA THR A 267 -18.33 3.50 29.66
C THR A 267 -19.09 2.49 30.54
N LEU A 268 -20.09 1.80 29.98
CA LEU A 268 -20.80 0.74 30.71
C LEU A 268 -19.93 -0.52 30.91
N MET A 269 -18.85 -0.63 30.15
CA MET A 269 -17.86 -1.71 30.24
C MET A 269 -16.57 -1.29 30.96
N ALA A 270 -16.60 -0.22 31.75
CA ALA A 270 -15.42 0.31 32.44
C ALA A 270 -14.71 -0.70 33.37
N THR A 271 -15.43 -1.74 33.81
CA THR A 271 -14.92 -2.81 34.68
C THR A 271 -14.91 -4.19 34.01
N ALA A 272 -15.15 -4.25 32.69
CA ALA A 272 -15.08 -5.50 31.95
C ALA A 272 -13.62 -5.97 31.85
N ALA A 273 -13.42 -7.28 31.79
CA ALA A 273 -12.09 -7.85 31.61
C ALA A 273 -11.56 -7.52 30.21
N GLU A 274 -10.32 -7.06 30.13
CA GLU A 274 -9.59 -6.93 28.88
C GLU A 274 -9.07 -8.31 28.43
N PRO A 275 -8.94 -8.56 27.12
CA PRO A 275 -8.32 -9.80 26.65
C PRO A 275 -6.85 -9.80 27.04
N ASP A 276 -6.35 -10.94 27.50
CA ASP A 276 -4.92 -11.07 27.77
C ASP A 276 -4.10 -11.15 26.48
N LEU A 277 -2.77 -11.03 26.62
CA LEU A 277 -1.86 -11.09 25.47
C LEU A 277 -1.98 -12.40 24.70
N ASN A 278 -2.22 -13.53 25.38
CA ASN A 278 -2.31 -14.82 24.71
C ASN A 278 -3.56 -14.88 23.81
N GLU A 279 -4.69 -14.32 24.22
CA GLU A 279 -5.89 -14.22 23.38
C GLU A 279 -5.68 -13.33 22.16
N LEU A 280 -4.94 -12.23 22.29
CA LEU A 280 -4.58 -11.36 21.16
C LEU A 280 -3.67 -12.10 20.16
N LEU A 281 -2.59 -12.70 20.65
CA LEU A 281 -1.65 -13.46 19.81
C LEU A 281 -2.33 -14.64 19.12
N TRP A 282 -3.20 -15.35 19.84
CA TRP A 282 -3.99 -16.46 19.28
C TRP A 282 -4.90 -15.96 18.16
N THR A 283 -5.61 -14.85 18.37
CA THR A 283 -6.56 -14.34 17.36
C THR A 283 -5.84 -13.84 16.11
N ILE A 284 -4.69 -13.17 16.26
CA ILE A 284 -3.84 -12.75 15.13
C ILE A 284 -3.37 -13.98 14.34
N ALA A 285 -2.85 -14.99 15.03
CA ALA A 285 -2.35 -16.20 14.38
C ALA A 285 -3.46 -16.94 13.62
N VAL A 286 -4.64 -17.08 14.23
CA VAL A 286 -5.81 -17.67 13.59
C VAL A 286 -6.25 -16.84 12.38
N ALA A 287 -6.33 -15.52 12.48
CA ALA A 287 -6.66 -14.68 11.33
C ALA A 287 -5.69 -14.88 10.15
N ARG A 288 -4.38 -14.89 10.41
CA ARG A 288 -3.37 -15.19 9.39
C ARG A 288 -3.55 -16.58 8.77
N ILE A 289 -3.82 -17.59 9.59
CA ILE A 289 -4.06 -18.97 9.12
C ILE A 289 -5.31 -19.05 8.23
N LEU A 290 -6.41 -18.40 8.63
CA LEU A 290 -7.68 -18.46 7.90
C LEU A 290 -7.63 -17.75 6.54
N PHE A 291 -6.94 -16.60 6.48
CA PHE A 291 -6.86 -15.77 5.28
C PHE A 291 -5.63 -16.08 4.41
N GLY A 292 -4.63 -16.79 4.94
CA GLY A 292 -3.43 -17.21 4.22
C GLY A 292 -2.34 -16.13 4.14
N ALA A 293 -1.34 -16.40 3.30
CA ALA A 293 -0.11 -15.59 3.23
C ALA A 293 -0.33 -14.15 2.76
N GLU A 294 -1.22 -13.93 1.80
CA GLU A 294 -1.33 -12.65 1.07
C GLU A 294 -2.14 -11.57 1.81
N MET A 295 -3.08 -11.94 2.68
CA MET A 295 -3.96 -10.98 3.34
C MET A 295 -3.18 -10.02 4.24
N ASN A 296 -3.60 -8.76 4.36
CA ASN A 296 -3.03 -7.86 5.34
C ASN A 296 -3.73 -8.06 6.69
N ILE A 297 -2.94 -8.37 7.72
CA ILE A 297 -3.42 -8.54 9.09
C ILE A 297 -2.79 -7.44 9.94
N GLN A 298 -3.64 -6.66 10.59
CA GLN A 298 -3.25 -5.47 11.34
C GLN A 298 -3.63 -5.59 12.81
N ALA A 299 -2.77 -5.10 13.69
CA ALA A 299 -3.07 -4.90 15.12
C ALA A 299 -2.55 -3.53 15.55
N PRO A 300 -3.36 -2.68 16.22
CA PRO A 300 -2.92 -1.32 16.56
C PRO A 300 -1.75 -1.33 17.56
N PRO A 301 -0.60 -0.70 17.25
CA PRO A 301 0.59 -0.79 18.09
C PRO A 301 0.42 -0.05 19.43
N ASN A 302 -0.38 1.02 19.47
CA ASN A 302 -0.63 1.80 20.67
C ASN A 302 -1.42 1.04 21.76
N LEU A 303 -2.17 0.00 21.38
CA LEU A 303 -2.99 -0.77 22.32
C LEU A 303 -2.27 -1.96 22.96
N SER A 304 -1.02 -2.20 22.55
CA SER A 304 -0.17 -3.31 23.02
C SER A 304 1.29 -2.88 23.23
N PRO A 305 1.56 -1.84 24.05
CA PRO A 305 2.92 -1.33 24.24
C PRO A 305 3.83 -2.40 24.88
N GLY A 306 5.07 -2.48 24.40
CA GLY A 306 6.11 -3.37 24.94
C GLY A 306 6.05 -4.82 24.47
N VAL A 307 5.13 -5.18 23.58
CA VAL A 307 4.97 -6.55 23.04
C VAL A 307 4.84 -6.61 21.52
N LEU A 308 5.31 -5.57 20.82
CA LEU A 308 5.18 -5.45 19.36
C LEU A 308 5.89 -6.59 18.59
N PRO A 309 7.12 -7.04 18.96
CA PRO A 309 7.76 -8.18 18.31
C PRO A 309 6.91 -9.47 18.38
N GLN A 310 6.17 -9.67 19.47
CA GLN A 310 5.28 -10.82 19.64
C GLN A 310 4.08 -10.73 18.70
N LEU A 311 3.54 -9.54 18.43
CA LEU A 311 2.47 -9.37 17.43
C LEU A 311 2.96 -9.69 16.02
N ILE A 312 4.17 -9.24 15.66
CA ILE A 312 4.85 -9.61 14.40
C ILE A 312 5.03 -11.12 14.32
N ALA A 313 5.47 -11.77 15.41
CA ALA A 313 5.63 -13.21 15.49
C ALA A 313 4.30 -13.98 15.49
N ALA A 314 3.17 -13.33 15.80
CA ALA A 314 1.84 -13.91 15.64
C ALA A 314 1.29 -13.81 14.22
N GLY A 315 1.91 -13.01 13.33
CA GLY A 315 1.62 -13.01 11.90
C GLY A 315 1.02 -11.72 11.33
N ILE A 316 1.01 -10.61 12.08
CA ILE A 316 0.71 -9.31 11.49
C ILE A 316 1.77 -8.95 10.44
N ASN A 317 1.36 -8.19 9.44
CA ASN A 317 2.25 -7.54 8.49
C ASN A 317 2.03 -6.03 8.44
N ASP A 318 1.22 -5.48 9.35
CA ASP A 318 0.81 -4.08 9.30
C ASP A 318 0.50 -3.52 10.70
N TRP A 319 0.94 -2.29 10.94
CA TRP A 319 0.67 -1.53 12.17
C TRP A 319 -0.56 -0.63 12.07
N GLY A 320 -1.16 -0.50 10.89
CA GLY A 320 -2.29 0.36 10.61
C GLY A 320 -1.88 1.83 10.40
N GLY A 321 -2.86 2.72 10.54
CA GLY A 321 -2.64 4.16 10.45
C GLY A 321 -2.02 4.73 11.73
N VAL A 322 -0.84 5.32 11.63
CA VAL A 322 -0.13 6.01 12.72
C VAL A 322 -0.12 7.52 12.44
N SER A 323 -0.50 8.33 13.44
CA SER A 323 -0.52 9.78 13.27
C SER A 323 0.61 10.48 14.03
N PRO A 324 1.43 11.30 13.35
CA PRO A 324 2.42 12.15 14.01
C PRO A 324 1.83 13.47 14.54
N VAL A 325 0.54 13.76 14.25
CA VAL A 325 -0.08 15.06 14.52
C VAL A 325 -1.23 14.95 15.50
N THR A 326 -2.18 14.05 15.22
CA THR A 326 -3.45 13.97 15.96
C THR A 326 -3.45 12.78 16.91
N PRO A 327 -4.05 12.89 18.11
CA PRO A 327 -4.19 11.74 19.00
C PRO A 327 -5.12 10.67 18.40
N ASP A 328 -5.12 9.48 19.00
CA ASP A 328 -6.18 8.50 18.77
C ASP A 328 -7.44 8.98 19.49
N PHE A 329 -8.43 9.50 18.75
CA PHE A 329 -9.68 9.96 19.34
C PHE A 329 -10.59 8.82 19.81
N VAL A 330 -10.34 7.58 19.38
CA VAL A 330 -11.07 6.39 19.81
C VAL A 330 -10.48 5.85 21.10
N ASN A 331 -9.15 5.82 21.21
CA ASN A 331 -8.40 5.40 22.41
C ASN A 331 -7.48 6.52 22.91
N PRO A 332 -8.03 7.64 23.44
CA PRO A 332 -7.24 8.82 23.81
C PRO A 332 -6.21 8.57 24.91
N GLU A 333 -6.39 7.52 25.71
CA GLU A 333 -5.44 7.07 26.72
C GLU A 333 -4.23 6.31 26.16
N ALA A 334 -4.27 5.91 24.89
CA ALA A 334 -3.24 5.13 24.21
C ALA A 334 -2.66 5.93 23.03
N PRO A 335 -1.66 6.79 23.26
CA PRO A 335 -1.09 7.65 22.22
C PRO A 335 -0.38 6.82 21.13
N TRP A 336 -0.34 7.37 19.91
CA TRP A 336 0.40 6.76 18.81
C TRP A 336 1.89 6.63 19.17
N PRO A 337 2.54 5.49 18.81
CA PRO A 337 3.98 5.38 18.95
C PRO A 337 4.69 6.38 18.04
N GLN A 338 5.84 6.88 18.48
CA GLN A 338 6.76 7.61 17.61
C GLN A 338 7.30 6.66 16.54
N LEU A 339 7.50 7.17 15.33
CA LEU A 339 7.86 6.33 14.19
C LEU A 339 9.26 5.72 14.35
N GLU A 340 10.19 6.45 14.95
CA GLU A 340 11.53 5.95 15.28
C GLU A 340 11.44 4.78 16.27
N GLY A 341 10.54 4.87 17.26
CA GLY A 341 10.30 3.78 18.20
C GLY A 341 9.67 2.56 17.52
N LEU A 342 8.71 2.78 16.62
CA LEU A 342 8.06 1.71 15.86
C LEU A 342 9.06 1.02 14.91
N GLU A 343 9.98 1.76 14.32
CA GLU A 343 11.06 1.23 13.49
C GLU A 343 11.99 0.33 14.32
N VAL A 344 12.42 0.78 15.49
CA VAL A 344 13.26 -0.01 16.40
C VAL A 344 12.57 -1.32 16.82
N GLU A 345 11.31 -1.27 17.24
CA GLU A 345 10.54 -2.46 17.62
C GLU A 345 10.34 -3.43 16.43
N THR A 346 10.14 -2.89 15.22
CA THR A 346 10.03 -3.70 13.99
C THR A 346 11.36 -4.37 13.65
N GLN A 347 12.48 -3.67 13.81
CA GLN A 347 13.83 -4.21 13.58
C GLN A 347 14.25 -5.26 14.62
N GLN A 348 13.76 -5.16 15.86
CA GLN A 348 13.95 -6.19 16.88
C GLN A 348 13.32 -7.54 16.50
N ALA A 349 12.30 -7.52 15.64
CA ALA A 349 11.68 -8.71 15.07
C ALA A 349 12.30 -9.15 13.73
N ASP A 350 13.47 -8.60 13.37
CA ASP A 350 14.16 -8.81 12.09
C ASP A 350 13.28 -8.47 10.87
N LYS A 351 12.48 -7.41 11.00
CA LYS A 351 11.63 -6.87 9.95
C LYS A 351 12.00 -5.44 9.59
N TYR A 352 11.51 -4.99 8.44
CA TYR A 352 11.70 -3.66 7.90
C TYR A 352 10.38 -2.90 7.92
N LEU A 353 10.36 -1.72 8.53
CA LEU A 353 9.19 -0.86 8.58
C LEU A 353 9.03 -0.13 7.24
N GLN A 354 7.90 -0.33 6.58
CA GLN A 354 7.61 0.21 5.25
C GLN A 354 6.38 1.12 5.30
N GLU A 355 6.54 2.37 4.87
CA GLU A 355 5.39 3.27 4.72
C GLU A 355 4.53 2.85 3.52
N ARG A 356 3.22 2.85 3.68
CA ARG A 356 2.21 2.59 2.65
C ARG A 356 1.13 3.67 2.62
N LEU A 357 0.40 3.71 1.52
CA LEU A 357 -0.82 4.51 1.41
C LEU A 357 -1.98 3.85 2.19
N THR A 358 -3.10 4.56 2.29
CA THR A 358 -4.35 4.01 2.84
C THR A 358 -4.99 2.93 1.95
N VAL A 359 -4.50 2.81 0.71
CA VAL A 359 -4.84 1.76 -0.23
C VAL A 359 -3.64 0.85 -0.38
N TYR A 360 -3.84 -0.46 -0.26
CA TYR A 360 -2.75 -1.42 -0.30
C TYR A 360 -2.19 -1.64 -1.72
N PRO A 361 -0.90 -2.02 -1.85
CA PRO A 361 -0.24 -2.30 -3.12
C PRO A 361 -1.04 -3.14 -4.14
N ALA A 362 -1.69 -4.21 -3.69
CA ALA A 362 -2.47 -5.10 -4.56
C ALA A 362 -3.69 -4.40 -5.20
N PHE A 363 -4.27 -3.41 -4.51
CA PHE A 363 -5.41 -2.63 -4.98
C PHE A 363 -4.96 -1.50 -5.90
N ILE A 364 -3.79 -0.90 -5.64
CA ILE A 364 -3.17 0.11 -6.52
C ILE A 364 -2.81 -0.50 -7.87
N ARG A 365 -2.17 -1.67 -7.89
CA ARG A 365 -1.82 -2.39 -9.13
C ARG A 365 -3.05 -2.72 -9.98
N ASN A 366 -4.21 -2.92 -9.35
CA ASN A 366 -5.50 -3.14 -9.99
C ASN A 366 -6.40 -1.90 -9.91
N GLY A 367 -5.81 -0.70 -9.93
CA GLY A 367 -6.50 0.57 -9.66
C GLY A 367 -7.66 0.86 -10.61
N SER A 368 -7.63 0.36 -11.85
CA SER A 368 -8.75 0.50 -12.81
C SER A 368 -10.06 -0.11 -12.31
N ARG A 369 -9.99 -1.15 -11.47
CA ARG A 369 -11.14 -1.76 -10.81
C ARG A 369 -11.46 -1.07 -9.49
N TRP A 370 -10.44 -0.87 -8.67
CA TRP A 370 -10.62 -0.55 -7.25
C TRP A 370 -10.75 0.94 -6.95
N LEU A 371 -10.18 1.79 -7.79
CA LEU A 371 -10.12 3.23 -7.56
C LEU A 371 -11.01 3.95 -8.58
N ALA A 372 -11.66 5.02 -8.13
CA ALA A 372 -12.30 5.97 -9.04
C ALA A 372 -11.24 6.71 -9.87
N THR A 373 -11.62 7.19 -11.05
CA THR A 373 -10.70 7.86 -11.99
C THR A 373 -10.05 9.10 -11.36
N GLU A 374 -10.78 9.80 -10.50
CA GLU A 374 -10.34 10.96 -9.74
C GLU A 374 -9.14 10.64 -8.82
N MET A 375 -9.08 9.42 -8.29
CA MET A 375 -8.03 8.99 -7.37
C MET A 375 -6.78 8.48 -8.07
N HIS A 376 -6.87 8.02 -9.33
CA HIS A 376 -5.79 7.32 -10.03
C HIS A 376 -4.49 8.15 -10.09
N GLY A 377 -4.60 9.41 -10.50
CA GLY A 377 -3.43 10.27 -10.67
C GLY A 377 -2.65 10.47 -9.37
N THR A 378 -3.36 10.88 -8.31
CA THR A 378 -2.75 11.15 -7.01
C THR A 378 -2.20 9.89 -6.36
N VAL A 379 -2.94 8.77 -6.40
CA VAL A 379 -2.45 7.50 -5.85
C VAL A 379 -1.16 7.05 -6.53
N LEU A 380 -1.09 7.10 -7.87
CA LEU A 380 0.12 6.73 -8.61
C LEU A 380 1.30 7.67 -8.34
N GLN A 381 1.05 8.96 -8.15
CA GLN A 381 2.09 9.93 -7.80
C GLN A 381 2.65 9.70 -6.40
N LEU A 382 1.81 9.27 -5.47
CA LEU A 382 2.17 9.00 -4.08
C LEU A 382 2.72 7.58 -3.87
N SER A 383 2.65 6.70 -4.87
CA SER A 383 3.13 5.31 -4.77
C SER A 383 4.41 5.06 -5.58
N ASP A 384 5.26 4.18 -5.08
CA ASP A 384 6.37 3.61 -5.84
C ASP A 384 5.90 2.53 -6.84
N SER A 385 6.84 1.91 -7.57
CA SER A 385 6.54 0.87 -8.55
C SER A 385 5.92 -0.40 -7.96
N ASP A 386 6.12 -0.65 -6.67
CA ASP A 386 5.51 -1.79 -5.98
C ASP A 386 4.16 -1.43 -5.36
N GLY A 387 3.80 -0.14 -5.29
CA GLY A 387 2.56 0.36 -4.70
C GLY A 387 2.69 0.81 -3.24
N PHE A 388 3.92 0.90 -2.70
CA PHE A 388 4.16 1.48 -1.37
C PHE A 388 4.24 2.99 -1.43
N ALA A 389 4.14 3.68 -0.29
CA ALA A 389 4.18 5.13 -0.28
C ALA A 389 5.57 5.64 -0.64
N ARG A 390 5.65 6.62 -1.55
CA ARG A 390 6.87 7.39 -1.75
C ARG A 390 7.12 8.25 -0.52
N THR A 391 8.33 8.20 0.03
CA THR A 391 8.71 8.95 1.23
C THR A 391 9.52 10.21 0.91
N GLU A 392 9.76 10.45 -0.38
CA GLU A 392 10.70 11.42 -0.91
C GLU A 392 10.17 12.06 -2.21
N ASP A 393 10.66 13.27 -2.52
CA ASP A 393 10.30 14.07 -3.70
C ASP A 393 11.40 14.07 -4.78
N TRP A 394 12.47 13.32 -4.58
CA TRP A 394 13.53 13.09 -5.55
C TRP A 394 12.99 12.36 -6.79
N LEU A 395 13.44 12.81 -7.95
CA LEU A 395 13.08 12.25 -9.24
C LEU A 395 14.34 12.22 -10.09
N THR A 396 14.54 11.13 -10.83
CA THR A 396 15.67 11.03 -11.75
C THR A 396 15.61 12.16 -12.78
N GLY A 397 16.69 12.96 -12.85
CA GLY A 397 16.79 14.12 -13.74
C GLY A 397 16.11 15.39 -13.21
N GLY A 398 15.60 15.39 -11.97
CA GLY A 398 15.15 16.59 -11.27
C GLY A 398 16.30 17.33 -10.57
N ASP A 399 15.98 18.49 -9.98
CA ASP A 399 16.93 19.35 -9.28
C ASP A 399 17.09 19.01 -7.78
N THR A 400 16.25 18.11 -7.25
CA THR A 400 16.32 17.66 -5.86
C THR A 400 17.57 16.79 -5.65
N ALA A 401 18.25 16.94 -4.52
CA ALA A 401 19.35 16.04 -4.15
C ALA A 401 18.81 14.63 -3.82
N PRO A 402 19.57 13.54 -4.11
CA PRO A 402 19.15 12.19 -3.74
C PRO A 402 18.92 12.05 -2.23
N PRO A 403 18.01 11.17 -1.78
CA PRO A 403 17.73 10.98 -0.36
C PRO A 403 18.95 10.45 0.40
N GLU A 404 19.41 11.19 1.41
CA GLU A 404 20.54 10.78 2.24
C GLU A 404 20.38 9.41 2.93
N PRO A 405 19.19 9.02 3.44
CA PRO A 405 19.00 7.69 4.01
C PRO A 405 19.29 6.56 3.02
N ASP A 406 18.92 6.71 1.75
CA ASP A 406 19.15 5.70 0.71
C ASP A 406 20.62 5.64 0.31
N LEU A 407 21.28 6.80 0.22
CA LEU A 407 22.73 6.86 0.00
C LEU A 407 23.50 6.20 1.15
N ALA A 408 23.10 6.47 2.40
CA ALA A 408 23.69 5.88 3.58
C ALA A 408 23.54 4.35 3.61
N LEU A 409 22.40 3.81 3.18
CA LEU A 409 22.18 2.37 3.05
C LEU A 409 23.19 1.72 2.10
N ILE A 410 23.50 2.36 0.97
CA ILE A 410 24.45 1.81 -0.01
C ILE A 410 25.89 1.85 0.52
N HIS A 411 26.27 2.94 1.19
CA HIS A 411 27.64 3.15 1.65
C HIS A 411 28.01 2.41 2.94
N ASN A 412 27.06 2.21 3.85
CA ASN A 412 27.32 1.61 5.15
C ASN A 412 27.34 0.08 5.09
N PRO A 413 28.30 -0.61 5.74
CA PRO A 413 28.33 -2.07 5.76
C PRO A 413 27.03 -2.67 6.30
N VAL A 414 26.44 -3.61 5.55
CA VAL A 414 25.22 -4.32 5.97
C VAL A 414 25.59 -5.53 6.83
N ALA A 415 24.92 -5.65 7.98
CA ALA A 415 25.03 -6.82 8.84
C ALA A 415 24.35 -8.03 8.17
N ILE A 416 25.10 -9.12 7.94
CA ILE A 416 24.64 -10.29 7.15
C ILE A 416 23.44 -11.01 7.79
N ASP A 417 23.31 -10.94 9.12
CA ASP A 417 22.18 -11.48 9.89
C ASP A 417 20.88 -10.69 9.66
N LYS A 418 20.96 -9.43 9.21
CA LYS A 418 19.81 -8.59 8.87
C LYS A 418 19.34 -8.74 7.42
N VAL A 419 20.04 -9.53 6.61
CA VAL A 419 19.67 -9.80 5.21
C VAL A 419 18.93 -11.13 5.13
N GLN A 420 17.82 -11.14 4.40
CA GLN A 420 17.00 -12.33 4.23
C GLN A 420 17.80 -13.50 3.62
N PRO A 421 17.66 -14.73 4.14
CA PRO A 421 18.33 -15.91 3.59
C PRO A 421 18.11 -16.10 2.09
N ALA A 422 16.90 -15.85 1.60
CA ALA A 422 16.56 -15.95 0.18
C ALA A 422 17.39 -14.97 -0.67
N ILE A 423 17.51 -13.70 -0.24
CA ILE A 423 18.31 -12.70 -0.97
C ILE A 423 19.79 -13.07 -0.98
N ARG A 424 20.32 -13.57 0.15
CA ARG A 424 21.71 -14.06 0.23
C ARG A 424 21.97 -15.22 -0.74
N ASP A 425 21.04 -16.16 -0.84
CA ASP A 425 21.13 -17.28 -1.77
C ASP A 425 21.14 -16.81 -3.23
N LEU A 426 20.17 -15.96 -3.61
CA LEU A 426 20.08 -15.41 -4.96
C LEU A 426 21.35 -14.64 -5.38
N VAL A 427 21.89 -13.79 -4.50
CA VAL A 427 23.14 -13.07 -4.75
C VAL A 427 24.33 -14.03 -4.86
N SER A 428 24.38 -15.09 -4.03
CA SER A 428 25.42 -16.11 -4.11
C SER A 428 25.39 -16.87 -5.44
N ARG A 429 24.20 -17.29 -5.89
CA ARG A 429 24.01 -17.97 -7.19
C ARG A 429 24.36 -17.06 -8.36
N ALA A 430 23.92 -15.80 -8.33
CA ALA A 430 24.28 -14.81 -9.35
C ALA A 430 25.80 -14.60 -9.43
N ARG A 431 26.48 -14.53 -8.27
CA ARG A 431 27.95 -14.44 -8.21
C ARG A 431 28.64 -15.64 -8.83
N ASN A 432 28.05 -16.83 -8.72
CA ASN A 432 28.54 -18.06 -9.36
C ASN A 432 28.18 -18.15 -10.84
N LYS A 433 27.62 -17.09 -11.45
CA LYS A 433 27.18 -17.03 -12.85
C LYS A 433 26.06 -18.03 -13.18
N GLU A 434 25.30 -18.42 -12.16
CA GLU A 434 24.08 -19.21 -12.36
C GLU A 434 22.97 -18.30 -12.88
N SER A 435 22.13 -18.84 -13.77
CA SER A 435 20.95 -18.11 -14.25
C SER A 435 19.89 -18.06 -13.16
N LEU A 436 19.30 -16.88 -12.99
CA LEU A 436 18.13 -16.67 -12.13
C LEU A 436 16.86 -16.70 -12.98
N THR A 437 15.76 -17.16 -12.39
CA THR A 437 14.43 -17.08 -13.02
C THR A 437 13.88 -15.65 -13.00
N GLU A 438 12.81 -15.38 -13.74
CA GLU A 438 12.16 -14.06 -13.75
C GLU A 438 11.65 -13.65 -12.36
N ASP A 439 11.06 -14.58 -11.61
CA ASP A 439 10.57 -14.35 -10.24
C ASP A 439 11.72 -14.06 -9.26
N GLU A 440 12.85 -14.75 -9.43
CA GLU A 440 14.06 -14.54 -8.63
C GLU A 440 14.65 -13.14 -8.91
N ILE A 441 14.71 -12.73 -10.18
CA ILE A 441 15.15 -11.39 -10.58
C ILE A 441 14.21 -10.32 -10.02
N THR A 442 12.90 -10.53 -10.16
CA THR A 442 11.88 -9.61 -9.61
C THR A 442 12.02 -9.46 -8.10
N SER A 443 12.35 -10.55 -7.40
CA SER A 443 12.58 -10.52 -5.96
C SER A 443 13.77 -9.63 -5.56
N LEU A 444 14.81 -9.54 -6.39
CA LEU A 444 15.93 -8.60 -6.18
C LEU A 444 15.51 -7.14 -6.38
N PHE A 445 14.67 -6.84 -7.39
CA PHE A 445 14.14 -5.49 -7.62
C PHE A 445 13.19 -5.01 -6.51
N GLN A 446 12.48 -5.94 -5.87
CA GLN A 446 11.57 -5.66 -4.77
C GLN A 446 12.25 -5.57 -3.40
N ALA A 447 13.56 -5.78 -3.32
CA ALA A 447 14.29 -5.70 -2.07
C ALA A 447 14.20 -4.29 -1.47
N ARG A 448 14.14 -4.21 -0.14
CA ARG A 448 14.05 -2.97 0.64
C ARG A 448 15.02 -3.03 1.82
N GLY A 449 15.38 -1.86 2.36
CA GLY A 449 16.21 -1.76 3.56
C GLY A 449 17.55 -2.52 3.45
N PRO A 450 17.92 -3.37 4.44
CA PRO A 450 19.17 -4.13 4.42
C PRO A 450 19.36 -5.03 3.19
N ASP A 451 18.28 -5.59 2.65
CA ASP A 451 18.37 -6.46 1.47
C ASP A 451 18.78 -5.67 0.22
N PHE A 452 18.20 -4.48 0.03
CA PHE A 452 18.56 -3.56 -1.05
C PHE A 452 20.03 -3.16 -0.96
N ALA A 453 20.47 -2.72 0.22
CA ALA A 453 21.85 -2.34 0.47
C ALA A 453 22.84 -3.48 0.18
N TYR A 454 22.50 -4.70 0.59
CA TYR A 454 23.32 -5.89 0.34
C TYR A 454 23.48 -6.18 -1.16
N ILE A 455 22.41 -6.04 -1.94
CA ILE A 455 22.42 -6.21 -3.40
C ILE A 455 23.31 -5.16 -4.05
N CYS A 456 23.16 -3.88 -3.70
CA CYS A 456 23.97 -2.79 -4.26
C CYS A 456 25.46 -2.98 -3.98
N GLN A 457 25.83 -3.35 -2.75
CA GLN A 457 27.23 -3.59 -2.39
C GLN A 457 27.86 -4.77 -3.14
N TRP A 458 27.09 -5.82 -3.42
CA TRP A 458 27.57 -6.94 -4.22
C TRP A 458 27.65 -6.62 -5.70
N ALA A 459 26.70 -5.85 -6.24
CA ALA A 459 26.77 -5.35 -7.60
C ALA A 459 28.02 -4.48 -7.81
N ASP A 460 28.35 -3.61 -6.85
CA ASP A 460 29.54 -2.78 -6.90
C ASP A 460 30.84 -3.60 -6.84
N ARG A 461 30.91 -4.60 -5.96
CA ARG A 461 32.05 -5.54 -5.90
C ARG A 461 32.24 -6.30 -7.21
N LEU A 462 31.15 -6.77 -7.82
CA LEU A 462 31.21 -7.46 -9.11
C LEU A 462 31.72 -6.53 -10.21
N ARG A 463 31.22 -5.28 -10.26
CA ARG A 463 31.72 -4.23 -11.15
C ARG A 463 33.22 -3.99 -10.94
N ALA A 464 33.67 -3.87 -9.70
CA ALA A 464 35.08 -3.65 -9.37
C ALA A 464 35.98 -4.83 -9.78
N GLN A 465 35.50 -6.07 -9.65
CA GLN A 465 36.23 -7.27 -10.09
C GLN A 465 36.39 -7.34 -11.61
N GLU A 466 35.35 -7.00 -12.35
CA GLU A 466 35.35 -7.11 -13.82
C GLU A 466 35.95 -5.88 -14.52
N SER A 467 35.75 -4.68 -13.96
CA SER A 467 36.13 -3.40 -14.60
C SER A 467 37.13 -2.54 -13.81
N GLY A 468 37.38 -2.86 -12.54
CA GLY A 468 38.21 -2.03 -11.65
C GLY A 468 37.58 -0.67 -11.31
N GLU A 469 38.44 0.27 -10.90
CA GLU A 469 38.04 1.64 -10.50
C GLU A 469 37.90 2.61 -11.68
N LYS A 470 38.33 2.21 -12.88
CA LYS A 470 38.28 3.06 -14.06
C LYS A 470 36.89 3.00 -14.68
N VAL A 471 36.18 4.13 -14.65
CA VAL A 471 34.91 4.30 -15.37
C VAL A 471 35.21 4.87 -16.76
N SER A 472 34.73 4.20 -17.81
CA SER A 472 34.90 4.63 -19.20
C SER A 472 33.75 5.52 -19.67
N TYR A 473 34.05 6.42 -20.60
CA TYR A 473 33.05 7.21 -21.33
C TYR A 473 33.48 7.32 -22.79
N VAL A 474 32.52 7.61 -23.67
CA VAL A 474 32.76 7.87 -25.09
C VAL A 474 32.27 9.28 -25.44
N VAL A 475 33.06 10.03 -26.20
CA VAL A 475 32.62 11.31 -26.73
C VAL A 475 31.75 11.01 -27.96
N ASN A 476 30.44 11.19 -27.81
CA ASN A 476 29.45 10.80 -28.81
C ASN A 476 28.63 12.01 -29.29
N ARG A 477 28.24 11.99 -30.57
CA ARG A 477 27.16 12.82 -31.12
C ARG A 477 25.90 11.99 -31.43
N ASN A 478 24.83 12.28 -30.70
CA ASN A 478 23.48 11.81 -31.07
C ASN A 478 23.00 12.55 -32.33
N ILE A 479 22.62 11.79 -33.37
CA ILE A 479 22.05 12.29 -34.62
C ILE A 479 20.65 11.70 -34.78
N ASN A 480 19.65 12.52 -34.49
CA ASN A 480 18.25 12.16 -34.65
C ASN A 480 17.82 12.30 -36.12
N TYR A 481 17.98 11.27 -36.94
CA TYR A 481 17.83 11.35 -38.41
C TYR A 481 16.38 11.48 -38.89
N THR A 482 15.40 11.07 -38.09
CA THR A 482 13.98 11.32 -38.35
C THR A 482 13.20 11.30 -37.05
N ASN A 483 12.16 12.14 -36.93
CA ASN A 483 11.20 12.06 -35.83
C ASN A 483 9.86 11.43 -36.26
N ILE A 484 9.76 10.95 -37.50
CA ILE A 484 8.57 10.30 -38.03
C ILE A 484 8.50 8.89 -37.44
N CYS A 485 7.40 8.56 -36.77
CA CYS A 485 7.19 7.24 -36.18
C CYS A 485 5.75 6.79 -36.41
N TYR A 486 5.55 5.51 -36.72
CA TYR A 486 4.19 4.97 -36.84
C TYR A 486 3.55 4.64 -35.47
N PHE A 487 4.34 4.47 -34.41
CA PHE A 487 3.84 4.25 -33.06
C PHE A 487 3.32 5.54 -32.42
N LYS A 488 2.33 5.40 -31.52
CA LYS A 488 1.67 6.51 -30.82
C LYS A 488 1.87 6.41 -29.31
N CYS A 489 3.12 6.24 -28.88
CA CYS A 489 3.47 6.15 -27.47
C CYS A 489 3.06 7.44 -26.74
N GLN A 490 2.26 7.32 -25.68
CA GLN A 490 1.73 8.49 -24.95
C GLN A 490 2.81 9.32 -24.24
N PHE A 491 3.95 8.71 -23.91
CA PHE A 491 5.08 9.36 -23.24
C PHE A 491 6.11 9.98 -24.20
N CYS A 492 6.07 9.66 -25.50
CA CYS A 492 7.16 10.01 -26.40
C CYS A 492 7.11 11.48 -26.84
N ALA A 493 8.04 12.29 -26.36
CA ALA A 493 8.19 13.68 -26.80
C ALA A 493 8.78 13.81 -28.23
N PHE A 494 9.49 12.77 -28.69
CA PHE A 494 10.25 12.76 -29.94
C PHE A 494 9.37 12.48 -31.17
N SER A 495 8.52 11.44 -31.15
CA SER A 495 7.78 10.99 -32.33
C SER A 495 6.75 12.01 -32.87
N LYS A 496 6.54 12.01 -34.20
CA LYS A 496 5.51 12.78 -34.92
C LYS A 496 4.79 11.90 -35.94
N GLY A 497 3.47 12.09 -36.03
CA GLY A 497 2.62 11.49 -37.06
C GLY A 497 1.81 12.55 -37.82
N LYS A 498 1.13 12.17 -38.91
CA LYS A 498 0.39 13.10 -39.79
C LYS A 498 -0.74 13.90 -39.11
N LEU A 499 -1.16 13.53 -37.89
CA LEU A 499 -2.29 14.13 -37.15
C LEU A 499 -1.88 15.00 -35.95
N SER A 500 -0.59 15.11 -35.62
CA SER A 500 -0.09 15.79 -34.41
C SER A 500 0.79 17.02 -34.71
N ALA A 501 0.41 17.81 -35.71
CA ALA A 501 1.17 18.97 -36.17
C ALA A 501 1.12 20.21 -35.24
N ASN A 502 0.20 20.26 -34.27
CA ASN A 502 -0.19 21.53 -33.64
C ASN A 502 0.45 21.85 -32.28
N LEU A 503 1.27 20.99 -31.68
CA LEU A 503 1.81 21.24 -30.32
C LEU A 503 3.32 21.09 -30.15
N ARG A 504 4.05 20.36 -31.02
CA ARG A 504 5.42 19.88 -30.68
C ARG A 504 6.39 19.72 -31.88
N GLY A 505 6.38 20.64 -32.85
CA GLY A 505 7.31 20.66 -34.00
C GLY A 505 6.87 19.86 -35.23
N ARG A 506 7.50 20.10 -36.40
CA ARG A 506 7.15 19.46 -37.69
C ARG A 506 7.81 18.07 -37.84
N PRO A 507 7.15 17.12 -38.54
CA PRO A 507 7.81 15.89 -38.96
C PRO A 507 9.01 16.21 -39.87
N TYR A 508 10.13 15.52 -39.69
CA TYR A 508 11.33 15.70 -40.50
C TYR A 508 12.05 14.37 -40.76
N GLN A 509 12.82 14.37 -41.84
CA GLN A 509 13.77 13.34 -42.22
C GLN A 509 15.02 14.06 -42.74
N LEU A 510 16.15 13.84 -42.08
CA LEU A 510 17.42 14.40 -42.51
C LEU A 510 17.88 13.67 -43.78
N ASN A 511 18.42 14.43 -44.73
CA ASN A 511 19.13 13.84 -45.86
C ASN A 511 20.51 13.34 -45.40
N LEU A 512 21.14 12.54 -46.24
CA LEU A 512 22.43 11.92 -45.93
C LEU A 512 23.54 12.96 -45.75
N ASP A 513 23.54 14.01 -46.57
CA ASP A 513 24.56 15.08 -46.49
C ASP A 513 24.53 15.80 -45.14
N GLU A 514 23.35 16.04 -44.58
CA GLU A 514 23.20 16.65 -43.25
C GLU A 514 23.64 15.71 -42.13
N VAL A 515 23.38 14.41 -42.28
CA VAL A 515 23.90 13.40 -41.35
C VAL A 515 25.43 13.36 -41.41
N ALA A 516 26.01 13.31 -42.62
CA ALA A 516 27.46 13.33 -42.83
C ALA A 516 28.10 14.61 -42.28
N ARG A 517 27.50 15.78 -42.54
CA ARG A 517 27.96 17.06 -42.00
C ARG A 517 27.99 17.07 -40.47
N ARG A 518 26.96 16.53 -39.81
CA ARG A 518 26.90 16.42 -38.35
C ARG A 518 27.94 15.44 -37.80
N SER A 519 28.19 14.34 -38.50
CA SER A 519 29.26 13.40 -38.14
C SER A 519 30.64 14.03 -38.26
N GLN A 520 30.90 14.76 -39.34
CA GLN A 520 32.13 15.52 -39.54
C GLN A 520 32.33 16.57 -38.44
N GLU A 521 31.28 17.34 -38.13
CA GLU A 521 31.29 18.33 -37.05
C GLU A 521 31.59 17.68 -35.68
N ALA A 522 31.05 16.49 -35.42
CA ALA A 522 31.31 15.75 -34.19
C ALA A 522 32.77 15.32 -34.09
N TRP A 523 33.31 14.76 -35.18
CA TRP A 523 34.70 14.35 -35.28
C TRP A 523 35.66 15.53 -35.05
N GLU A 524 35.39 16.67 -35.68
CA GLU A 524 36.17 17.90 -35.50
C GLU A 524 36.17 18.41 -34.05
N ARG A 525 35.14 18.06 -33.28
CA ARG A 525 35.02 18.35 -31.85
C ARG A 525 35.54 17.23 -30.94
N GLY A 526 36.18 16.20 -31.50
CA GLY A 526 36.81 15.10 -30.76
C GLY A 526 35.88 13.93 -30.42
N ALA A 527 34.71 13.82 -31.06
CA ALA A 527 33.87 12.63 -30.93
C ALA A 527 34.50 11.41 -31.61
N THR A 528 34.36 10.25 -30.98
CA THR A 528 34.80 8.95 -31.50
C THR A 528 33.62 8.03 -31.84
N GLU A 529 32.39 8.48 -31.56
CA GLU A 529 31.16 7.74 -31.80
C GLU A 529 30.06 8.68 -32.32
N VAL A 530 29.20 8.15 -33.19
CA VAL A 530 27.92 8.79 -33.53
C VAL A 530 26.79 7.79 -33.27
N CYS A 531 25.80 8.20 -32.47
CA CYS A 531 24.60 7.40 -32.25
C CYS A 531 23.47 7.91 -33.14
N LEU A 532 22.98 7.03 -34.03
CA LEU A 532 21.86 7.34 -34.92
C LEU A 532 20.58 6.88 -34.24
N GLN A 533 19.69 7.85 -33.98
CA GLN A 533 18.39 7.59 -33.35
C GLN A 533 17.28 8.11 -34.26
N GLY A 534 16.20 7.37 -34.40
CA GLY A 534 15.10 7.77 -35.28
C GLY A 534 13.77 7.28 -34.78
N GLY A 535 12.71 7.94 -35.23
CA GLY A 535 11.38 7.35 -35.17
C GLY A 535 11.31 6.13 -36.09
N ILE A 536 10.39 5.21 -35.80
CA ILE A 536 10.20 4.02 -36.61
C ILE A 536 9.42 4.42 -37.87
N HIS A 537 10.17 4.85 -38.90
CA HIS A 537 9.63 5.39 -40.14
C HIS A 537 8.91 4.29 -40.94
N PRO A 538 7.66 4.48 -41.41
CA PRO A 538 6.90 3.45 -42.13
C PRO A 538 7.60 2.89 -43.37
N GLU A 539 8.41 3.72 -44.04
CA GLU A 539 9.14 3.36 -45.26
C GLU A 539 10.51 2.73 -44.99
N TYR A 540 10.98 2.71 -43.73
CA TYR A 540 12.26 2.11 -43.36
C TYR A 540 12.03 0.63 -43.01
N THR A 541 12.05 -0.20 -44.03
CA THR A 541 12.20 -1.65 -43.93
C THR A 541 13.66 -2.03 -43.66
N GLY A 542 13.94 -3.19 -43.07
CA GLY A 542 15.32 -3.68 -42.87
C GLY A 542 16.15 -3.88 -44.16
N GLN A 543 15.54 -3.68 -45.33
CA GLN A 543 16.18 -3.68 -46.65
C GLN A 543 16.41 -2.27 -47.21
N THR A 544 15.93 -1.24 -46.51
CA THR A 544 16.00 0.15 -46.98
C THR A 544 17.44 0.63 -46.88
N THR A 545 17.96 0.99 -48.03
CA THR A 545 19.35 1.31 -48.32
C THR A 545 19.87 2.49 -47.51
N SER A 546 19.01 3.26 -46.85
CA SER A 546 19.33 4.50 -46.14
C SER A 546 20.29 4.30 -44.96
N VAL A 547 20.10 3.33 -44.07
CA VAL A 547 21.04 3.13 -42.92
C VAL A 547 22.41 2.67 -43.41
N ARG A 548 22.43 1.72 -44.36
CA ARG A 548 23.67 1.23 -44.97
C ARG A 548 24.40 2.33 -45.76
N LEU A 549 23.69 3.17 -46.50
CA LEU A 549 24.26 4.32 -47.22
C LEU A 549 24.73 5.42 -46.26
N ILE A 550 24.06 5.65 -45.12
CA ILE A 550 24.55 6.53 -44.05
C ILE A 550 25.89 6.01 -43.52
N VAL A 551 25.97 4.72 -43.22
CA VAL A 551 27.20 4.07 -42.74
C VAL A 551 28.30 4.14 -43.81
N GLU A 552 28.00 3.80 -45.07
CA GLU A 552 28.96 3.84 -46.19
C GLU A 552 29.44 5.27 -46.50
N GLN A 553 28.57 6.29 -46.45
CA GLN A 553 28.98 7.70 -46.63
C GLN A 553 29.82 8.23 -45.45
N ILE A 554 29.54 7.82 -44.22
CA ILE A 554 30.34 8.21 -43.05
C ILE A 554 31.70 7.46 -43.04
N GLN A 555 31.73 6.20 -43.49
CA GLN A 555 32.96 5.41 -43.61
C GLN A 555 33.92 5.97 -44.68
N LEU A 556 33.41 6.63 -45.74
CA LEU A 556 34.23 7.38 -46.70
C LEU A 556 35.03 8.52 -46.05
N VAL A 557 34.65 8.96 -44.84
CA VAL A 557 35.31 10.02 -44.09
C VAL A 557 36.41 9.50 -43.14
N ARG A 558 36.32 8.26 -42.61
CA ARG A 558 37.42 7.38 -42.08
C ARG A 558 36.93 6.24 -41.15
N ASN A 559 37.76 5.19 -41.01
CA ASN A 559 37.49 3.86 -40.43
C ASN A 559 37.19 3.72 -38.90
N HIS A 560 37.03 4.78 -38.09
CA HIS A 560 37.04 4.64 -36.61
C HIS A 560 35.77 5.14 -35.90
N VAL A 561 34.61 5.11 -36.55
CA VAL A 561 33.33 5.47 -35.92
C VAL A 561 32.52 4.20 -35.64
N ILE A 562 32.27 3.92 -34.37
CA ILE A 562 31.43 2.79 -33.92
C ILE A 562 29.95 3.21 -34.02
N PHE A 563 29.11 2.33 -34.53
CA PHE A 563 27.67 2.57 -34.69
C PHE A 563 26.86 1.81 -33.63
N GLN A 564 25.94 2.53 -32.99
CA GLN A 564 24.94 1.94 -32.09
C GLN A 564 23.54 2.38 -32.54
N ASP A 565 22.81 1.46 -33.18
CA ASP A 565 21.38 1.59 -33.49
C ASP A 565 20.57 0.98 -32.33
N MET A 566 19.53 1.67 -31.89
CA MET A 566 18.67 1.23 -30.77
C MET A 566 17.37 0.56 -31.22
N PHE A 567 17.10 0.41 -32.52
CA PHE A 567 15.87 -0.22 -32.99
C PHE A 567 16.13 -1.31 -34.04
N GLY A 568 16.46 -2.51 -33.56
CA GLY A 568 16.12 -3.77 -34.24
C GLY A 568 16.83 -4.09 -35.56
N ILE A 569 17.89 -3.38 -35.93
CA ILE A 569 18.83 -3.81 -36.97
C ILE A 569 20.13 -4.18 -36.26
N GLU A 570 20.59 -5.41 -36.49
CA GLU A 570 21.79 -6.00 -35.88
C GLU A 570 22.94 -4.99 -35.79
N LYS A 571 23.69 -5.06 -34.68
CA LYS A 571 25.00 -4.42 -34.54
C LYS A 571 25.80 -4.60 -35.83
N VAL A 572 25.93 -3.55 -36.63
CA VAL A 572 26.90 -3.50 -37.72
C VAL A 572 28.24 -3.14 -37.07
N ILE A 573 28.90 -4.16 -36.51
CA ILE A 573 30.35 -4.09 -36.26
C ILE A 573 30.99 -4.38 -37.62
N VAL A 574 31.66 -3.39 -38.20
CA VAL A 574 32.60 -3.59 -39.33
C VAL A 574 34.01 -3.44 -38.81
#